data_AF-A0A7S2BQ13-F1
#
_entry.id   AF-A0A7S2BQ13-F1
#
_cell.length_a   1.000
_cell.length_b   1.000
_cell.length_c   1.000
_cell.angle_alpha   90.00
_cell.angle_beta   90.00
_cell.angle_gamma   90.00
#
_symmetry.space_group_name_H-M   'P 1'
#
loop_
_entity.id
_entity.type
_entity.pdbx_description
1 polymer ?
#
loop_
_entity_poly.entity_id
_entity_poly.type
_entity_poly.pdbx_seq_one_letter_code
_entity_poly.pdbx_strand_id
1 'polypeptide(L)'
;GASHSMGLRTRRRFGGLALLLPRLLLGSEETPPGAAQEPSAADIISFLGGAEVNSSSERYKETRGAAEASGALEIKNRLFEPNTKCLDHDLKVDNAWMHPCDGEPHQKWYWGADGSLHPVSDPTRCLEEDLGVFARANVWVRPCTGG
;
A
#
# COMPACT_ATOMS: atom_id res chain seq x y z
N GLY A 1 32.98 -66.48 14.72
CA GLY A 1 34.32 -66.38 15.34
C GLY A 1 34.57 -64.91 15.59
N ALA A 2 34.72 -64.47 16.84
CA ALA A 2 35.98 -64.47 17.59
C ALA A 2 37.01 -63.53 16.94
N SER A 3 37.82 -62.72 17.63
CA SER A 3 37.89 -62.19 18.99
C SER A 3 39.20 -61.37 19.01
N HIS A 4 39.29 -60.33 19.84
CA HIS A 4 40.55 -59.70 20.31
C HIS A 4 41.39 -58.94 19.24
N SER A 5 42.26 -57.97 19.54
CA SER A 5 42.97 -57.63 20.78
C SER A 5 43.44 -56.16 20.80
N MET A 6 43.60 -55.64 22.00
CA MET A 6 44.32 -54.40 22.36
C MET A 6 45.81 -54.42 21.98
N GLY A 7 46.43 -53.24 21.87
CA GLY A 7 47.88 -53.05 21.82
C GLY A 7 48.30 -51.61 22.16
N LEU A 8 49.22 -51.47 23.12
CA LEU A 8 49.57 -50.28 23.91
C LEU A 8 50.71 -49.42 23.32
N ARG A 9 50.68 -48.12 23.69
CA ARG A 9 51.81 -47.18 24.00
C ARG A 9 52.75 -46.82 22.83
N THR A 10 53.15 -45.55 22.65
CA THR A 10 54.23 -44.91 23.44
C THR A 10 54.24 -43.39 23.24
N ARG A 11 54.54 -42.66 24.33
CA ARG A 11 54.63 -41.19 24.42
C ARG A 11 55.81 -40.62 23.61
N ARG A 12 55.62 -39.44 23.00
CA ARG A 12 56.68 -38.40 22.96
C ARG A 12 56.07 -37.05 23.35
N ARG A 13 56.67 -36.45 24.37
CA ARG A 13 56.47 -35.06 24.80
C ARG A 13 57.41 -34.17 23.98
N PHE A 14 56.85 -33.13 23.39
CA PHE A 14 57.47 -31.82 23.14
C PHE A 14 56.28 -30.86 23.35
N GLY A 15 56.23 -29.96 24.33
CA GLY A 15 57.25 -28.99 24.70
C GLY A 15 57.01 -27.74 23.86
N GLY A 16 56.30 -26.74 24.40
CA GLY A 16 56.30 -25.39 23.82
C GLY A 16 54.97 -24.63 23.87
N LEU A 17 54.95 -23.60 24.74
CA LEU A 17 54.18 -22.35 24.66
C LEU A 17 52.64 -22.40 24.67
N ALA A 18 52.08 -22.17 25.86
CA ALA A 18 50.74 -21.63 26.02
C ALA A 18 50.74 -20.14 25.64
N LEU A 19 50.17 -19.80 24.47
CA LEU A 19 49.78 -18.44 24.15
C LEU A 19 48.41 -18.17 24.76
N LEU A 20 48.40 -17.33 25.80
CA LEU A 20 47.21 -16.74 26.39
C LEU A 20 46.52 -15.85 25.35
N LEU A 21 45.41 -16.32 24.78
CA LEU A 21 44.50 -15.47 24.03
C LEU A 21 43.73 -14.58 25.02
N PRO A 22 43.68 -13.24 24.81
CA PRO A 22 42.84 -12.39 25.61
C PRO A 22 41.38 -12.72 25.32
N ARG A 23 40.61 -13.01 26.38
CA ARG A 23 39.15 -13.03 26.35
C ARG A 23 38.66 -11.66 25.88
N LEU A 24 38.27 -11.57 24.61
CA LEU A 24 37.43 -10.49 24.11
C LEU A 24 36.10 -10.57 24.84
N LEU A 25 35.86 -9.58 25.70
CA LEU A 25 34.57 -9.31 26.30
C LEU A 25 33.59 -9.01 25.14
N LEU A 26 32.64 -9.90 24.89
CA LEU A 26 31.46 -9.54 24.12
C LEU A 26 30.72 -8.49 24.94
N GLY A 27 30.84 -7.23 24.54
CA GLY A 27 29.95 -6.17 24.96
C GLY A 27 28.53 -6.56 24.54
N SER A 28 27.63 -6.54 25.50
CA SER A 28 26.19 -6.50 25.27
C SER A 28 25.89 -5.28 24.40
N GLU A 29 25.44 -5.51 23.17
CA GLU A 29 24.80 -4.49 22.34
C GLU A 29 23.54 -4.02 23.08
N GLU A 30 23.67 -2.94 23.84
CA GLU A 30 22.53 -2.16 24.29
C GLU A 30 21.88 -1.54 23.07
N THR A 31 20.69 -2.04 22.73
CA THR A 31 19.82 -1.47 21.71
C THR A 31 19.50 -0.02 22.11
N PRO A 32 19.74 0.98 21.26
CA PRO A 32 19.48 2.37 21.61
C PRO A 32 17.97 2.57 21.86
N PRO A 33 17.57 3.24 22.96
CA PRO A 33 16.18 3.57 23.20
C PRO A 33 15.77 4.64 22.19
N GLY A 34 14.95 4.26 21.21
CA GLY A 34 14.41 5.21 20.23
C GLY A 34 14.53 4.81 18.77
N ALA A 35 14.84 3.55 18.44
CA ALA A 35 14.46 3.04 17.13
C ALA A 35 12.93 2.98 17.09
N ALA A 36 12.29 3.89 16.36
CA ALA A 36 10.88 3.73 16.03
C ALA A 36 10.73 2.40 15.31
N GLN A 37 10.13 1.42 15.98
CA GLN A 37 9.86 0.11 15.41
C GLN A 37 8.99 0.34 14.17
N GLU A 38 9.48 -0.02 12.98
CA GLU A 38 8.61 0.04 11.80
C GLU A 38 7.39 -0.84 12.04
N PRO A 39 6.17 -0.34 11.75
CA PRO A 39 4.95 -1.10 11.99
C PRO A 39 5.00 -2.38 11.15
N SER A 40 4.69 -3.51 11.78
CA SER A 40 4.65 -4.78 11.07
C SER A 40 3.51 -4.78 10.06
N ALA A 41 3.55 -5.70 9.08
CA ALA A 41 2.43 -5.90 8.17
C ALA A 41 1.12 -6.15 8.93
N ALA A 42 1.15 -6.83 10.09
CA ALA A 42 -0.01 -7.05 10.94
C ALA A 42 -0.53 -5.77 11.59
N ASP A 43 0.36 -4.85 12.00
CA ASP A 43 -0.02 -3.56 12.58
C ASP A 43 -0.66 -2.65 11.52
N ILE A 44 -0.10 -2.64 10.30
CA ILE A 44 -0.66 -1.90 9.16
C ILE A 44 -2.03 -2.48 8.79
N ILE A 45 -2.16 -3.81 8.70
CA ILE A 45 -3.44 -4.49 8.43
C ILE A 45 -4.46 -4.14 9.51
N SER A 46 -4.07 -4.17 10.78
CA SER A 46 -4.95 -3.81 11.89
C SER A 46 -5.37 -2.33 11.85
N PHE A 47 -4.44 -1.42 11.54
CA PHE A 47 -4.71 0.01 11.41
C PHE A 47 -5.67 0.32 10.24
N LEU A 48 -5.52 -0.39 9.13
CA LEU A 48 -6.42 -0.33 7.98
C LEU A 48 -7.73 -1.12 8.20
N GLY A 49 -7.97 -1.65 9.41
CA GLY A 49 -9.22 -2.32 9.78
C GLY A 49 -9.38 -3.73 9.20
N GLY A 50 -8.29 -4.47 9.03
CA GLY A 50 -8.27 -5.81 8.45
C GLY A 50 -8.52 -5.82 6.94
N ALA A 51 -8.31 -4.69 6.26
CA ALA A 51 -8.41 -4.62 4.81
C ALA A 51 -7.21 -5.35 4.19
N GLU A 52 -7.33 -6.67 4.04
CA GLU A 52 -6.84 -7.25 2.80
C GLU A 52 -7.45 -6.40 1.68
N VAL A 53 -6.62 -5.76 0.86
CA VAL A 53 -7.08 -5.15 -0.40
C VAL A 53 -7.42 -6.32 -1.33
N ASN A 54 -8.54 -6.96 -1.04
CA ASN A 54 -9.10 -8.03 -1.82
C ASN A 54 -10.22 -7.40 -2.64
N SER A 55 -9.93 -7.10 -3.91
CA SER A 55 -10.89 -6.52 -4.85
C SER A 55 -12.11 -7.41 -5.10
N SER A 56 -12.05 -8.69 -4.71
CA SER A 56 -13.18 -9.62 -4.76
C SER A 56 -14.04 -9.66 -3.48
N SER A 57 -13.60 -9.03 -2.39
CA SER A 57 -14.36 -9.01 -1.13
C SER A 57 -15.63 -8.17 -1.22
N GLU A 58 -16.70 -8.59 -0.54
CA GLU A 58 -17.95 -7.81 -0.47
C GLU A 58 -17.75 -6.44 0.16
N ARG A 59 -16.84 -6.32 1.15
CA ARG A 59 -16.46 -5.04 1.74
C ARG A 59 -15.82 -4.09 0.71
N TYR A 60 -15.00 -4.61 -0.22
CA TYR A 60 -14.44 -3.80 -1.29
C TYR A 60 -15.51 -3.34 -2.28
N LYS A 61 -16.46 -4.22 -2.65
CA LYS A 61 -17.59 -3.85 -3.51
C LYS A 61 -18.48 -2.77 -2.88
N GLU A 62 -18.74 -2.88 -1.57
CA GLU A 62 -19.52 -1.90 -0.82
C GLU A 62 -18.81 -0.54 -0.71
N THR A 63 -17.48 -0.53 -0.56
CA THR A 63 -16.70 0.70 -0.36
C THR A 63 -16.20 1.36 -1.65
N ARG A 64 -16.04 0.61 -2.74
CA ARG A 64 -15.60 1.13 -4.05
C ARG A 64 -16.64 2.03 -4.72
N GLY A 65 -17.93 1.76 -4.49
CA GLY A 65 -19.04 2.51 -5.09
C GLY A 65 -19.79 1.73 -6.17
N ALA A 66 -20.81 2.35 -6.77
CA ALA A 66 -21.73 1.67 -7.67
C ALA A 66 -21.15 1.40 -9.06
N ALA A 67 -21.68 0.34 -9.69
CA ALA A 67 -21.38 -0.06 -11.06
C ALA A 67 -22.27 0.64 -12.12
N GLU A 68 -23.17 1.52 -11.68
CA GLU A 68 -24.18 2.15 -12.51
C GLU A 68 -24.48 3.57 -11.99
N ALA A 69 -24.94 4.45 -12.88
CA ALA A 69 -25.24 5.85 -12.55
C ALA A 69 -26.28 6.00 -11.42
N SER A 70 -27.22 5.06 -11.30
CA SER A 70 -28.27 5.09 -10.27
C SER A 70 -27.75 4.95 -8.84
N GLY A 71 -26.54 4.42 -8.64
CA GLY A 71 -25.88 4.31 -7.34
C GLY A 71 -24.65 5.21 -7.20
N ALA A 72 -24.47 6.20 -8.09
CA ALA A 72 -23.29 7.03 -8.13
C ALA A 72 -23.01 7.75 -6.79
N LEU A 73 -21.73 7.90 -6.48
CA LEU A 73 -21.24 8.47 -5.22
C LEU A 73 -20.62 9.84 -5.43
N GLU A 74 -20.64 10.65 -4.37
CA GLU A 74 -19.80 11.83 -4.25
C GLU A 74 -18.43 11.42 -3.68
N ILE A 75 -17.36 11.67 -4.44
CA ILE A 75 -15.99 11.41 -3.96
C ILE A 75 -15.51 12.63 -3.17
N LYS A 76 -15.41 12.49 -1.85
CA LYS A 76 -15.06 13.58 -0.93
C LYS A 76 -13.61 13.51 -0.47
N ASN A 77 -12.98 14.66 -0.30
CA ASN A 77 -11.71 14.73 0.40
C ASN A 77 -11.95 14.39 1.88
N ARG A 78 -11.15 13.46 2.46
CA ARG A 78 -11.22 13.04 3.86
C ARG A 78 -10.21 13.76 4.78
N LEU A 79 -9.32 14.57 4.21
CA LEU A 79 -8.18 15.15 4.94
C LEU A 79 -8.56 16.36 5.81
N PHE A 80 -9.73 16.98 5.57
CA PHE A 80 -10.13 18.19 6.29
C PHE A 80 -11.61 18.14 6.64
N GLU A 81 -11.91 18.09 7.94
CA GLU A 81 -13.29 18.29 8.41
C GLU A 81 -13.62 19.78 8.54
N PRO A 82 -14.82 20.21 8.13
CA PRO A 82 -15.86 19.41 7.47
C PRO A 82 -15.50 19.08 6.01
N ASN A 83 -15.77 17.84 5.58
CA ASN A 83 -15.57 17.37 4.21
C ASN A 83 -16.59 18.00 3.25
N THR A 84 -16.42 19.28 2.90
CA THR A 84 -17.38 20.08 2.13
C THR A 84 -17.12 20.08 0.63
N LYS A 85 -16.05 19.43 0.18
CA LYS A 85 -15.67 19.39 -1.23
C LYS A 85 -15.82 17.99 -1.82
N CYS A 86 -16.36 17.95 -3.02
CA CYS A 86 -16.59 16.78 -3.85
C CYS A 86 -15.74 16.88 -5.13
N LEU A 87 -15.30 15.74 -5.65
CA LEU A 87 -14.68 15.66 -6.98
C LEU A 87 -15.73 16.08 -8.01
N ASP A 88 -15.38 17.05 -8.83
CA ASP A 88 -16.27 17.78 -9.71
C ASP A 88 -15.73 17.72 -11.14
N HIS A 89 -16.60 17.34 -12.07
CA HIS A 89 -16.36 17.43 -13.51
C HIS A 89 -16.69 18.84 -14.00
N ASP A 90 -15.65 19.65 -14.24
CA ASP A 90 -15.81 20.98 -14.83
C ASP A 90 -16.22 20.86 -16.30
N LEU A 91 -17.53 20.95 -16.55
CA LEU A 91 -18.14 20.84 -17.88
C LEU A 91 -17.66 21.88 -18.91
N LYS A 92 -16.92 22.92 -18.50
CA LYS A 92 -16.42 23.95 -19.42
C LYS A 92 -15.06 23.61 -20.01
N VAL A 93 -14.22 22.93 -19.23
CA VAL A 93 -12.83 22.63 -19.60
C VAL A 93 -12.50 21.15 -19.50
N ASP A 94 -13.46 20.31 -19.12
CA ASP A 94 -13.35 18.87 -18.93
C ASP A 94 -12.29 18.45 -17.90
N ASN A 95 -12.00 19.31 -16.93
CA ASN A 95 -11.07 19.02 -15.83
C ASN A 95 -11.80 18.36 -14.65
N ALA A 96 -11.09 17.56 -13.87
CA ALA A 96 -11.59 17.05 -12.60
C ALA A 96 -10.88 17.72 -11.43
N TRP A 97 -11.64 18.26 -10.48
CA TRP A 97 -11.06 18.99 -9.33
C TRP A 97 -12.01 19.00 -8.13
N MET A 98 -11.56 19.50 -6.98
CA MET A 98 -12.38 19.51 -5.75
C MET A 98 -13.17 20.82 -5.59
N HIS A 99 -14.48 20.78 -5.83
CA HIS A 99 -15.41 21.91 -5.70
C HIS A 99 -16.37 21.71 -4.51
N PRO A 100 -16.98 22.76 -3.90
CA PRO A 100 -18.03 22.58 -2.91
C PRO A 100 -19.13 21.62 -3.39
N CYS A 101 -19.55 20.72 -2.51
CA CYS A 101 -20.57 19.73 -2.82
C CYS A 101 -21.92 20.41 -3.06
N ASP A 102 -22.54 20.17 -4.22
CA ASP A 102 -23.86 20.67 -4.62
C ASP A 102 -24.87 19.56 -4.94
N GLY A 103 -24.41 18.31 -5.02
CA GLY A 103 -25.25 17.14 -5.29
C GLY A 103 -25.67 16.99 -6.75
N GLU A 104 -25.10 17.78 -7.65
CA GLU A 104 -25.40 17.77 -9.07
C GLU A 104 -24.74 16.58 -9.80
N PRO A 105 -25.21 16.21 -11.00
CA PRO A 105 -24.67 15.07 -11.76
C PRO A 105 -23.15 15.12 -12.03
N HIS A 106 -22.55 16.31 -12.15
CA HIS A 106 -21.11 16.46 -12.39
C HIS A 106 -20.24 16.16 -11.16
N GLN A 107 -20.85 15.98 -9.98
CA GLN A 107 -20.15 15.57 -8.75
C GLN A 107 -20.44 14.13 -8.33
N LYS A 108 -21.19 13.39 -9.16
CA LYS A 108 -21.58 12.01 -8.93
C LYS A 108 -20.81 11.10 -9.87
N TRP A 109 -20.19 10.07 -9.31
CA TRP A 109 -19.28 9.18 -10.03
C TRP A 109 -19.66 7.72 -9.81
N TYR A 110 -19.55 6.92 -10.86
CA TYR A 110 -19.77 5.47 -10.81
C TYR A 110 -18.72 4.73 -11.62
N TRP A 111 -18.48 3.47 -11.28
CA TRP A 111 -17.54 2.62 -11.99
C TRP A 111 -18.22 1.95 -13.18
N GLY A 112 -17.60 2.03 -14.36
CA GLY A 112 -17.95 1.22 -15.52
C GLY A 112 -17.59 -0.25 -15.30
N ALA A 113 -18.17 -1.13 -16.11
CA ALA A 113 -17.87 -2.56 -16.07
C ALA A 113 -16.41 -2.88 -16.45
N ASP A 114 -15.76 -1.99 -17.19
CA ASP A 114 -14.34 -2.01 -17.55
C ASP A 114 -13.42 -1.47 -16.43
N GLY A 115 -13.99 -1.01 -15.33
CA GLY A 115 -13.26 -0.45 -14.20
C GLY A 115 -12.87 1.02 -14.36
N SER A 116 -13.33 1.70 -15.41
CA SER A 116 -13.16 3.14 -15.58
C SER A 116 -14.15 3.91 -14.69
N LEU A 117 -13.83 5.16 -14.32
CA LEU A 117 -14.70 5.98 -13.46
C LEU A 117 -15.41 7.04 -14.30
N HIS A 118 -16.74 7.03 -14.31
CA HIS A 118 -17.57 7.90 -15.13
C HIS A 118 -18.30 8.95 -14.28
N PRO A 119 -18.38 10.21 -14.74
CA PRO A 119 -19.31 11.18 -14.15
C PRO A 119 -20.74 10.90 -14.64
N VAL A 120 -21.74 11.13 -13.79
CA VAL A 120 -23.15 11.02 -14.19
C VAL A 120 -23.53 12.10 -15.21
N SER A 121 -22.84 13.24 -15.22
CA SER A 121 -23.07 14.31 -16.20
C SER A 121 -22.70 13.96 -17.64
N ASP A 122 -21.73 13.07 -17.85
CA ASP A 122 -21.35 12.55 -19.18
C ASP A 122 -20.83 11.10 -19.07
N PRO A 123 -21.75 10.11 -19.08
CA PRO A 123 -21.45 8.68 -19.04
C PRO A 123 -20.52 8.15 -20.14
N THR A 124 -20.27 8.93 -21.21
CA THR A 124 -19.43 8.48 -22.33
C THR A 124 -17.95 8.77 -22.11
N ARG A 125 -17.62 9.51 -21.05
CA ARG A 125 -16.27 9.95 -20.70
C ARG A 125 -15.84 9.40 -19.35
N CYS A 126 -14.54 9.37 -19.13
CA CYS A 126 -13.91 8.75 -17.97
C CYS A 126 -12.92 9.70 -17.29
N LEU A 127 -12.77 9.55 -15.97
CA LEU A 127 -11.67 10.14 -15.21
C LEU A 127 -10.37 9.44 -15.57
N GLU A 128 -9.39 10.22 -15.97
CA GLU A 128 -8.19 9.73 -16.64
C GLU A 128 -6.99 10.59 -16.25
N GLU A 129 -5.83 9.98 -16.07
CA GLU A 129 -4.60 10.70 -15.73
C GLU A 129 -4.08 11.53 -16.91
N ASP A 130 -3.56 12.73 -16.63
CA ASP A 130 -2.81 13.51 -17.60
C ASP A 130 -1.44 12.87 -17.84
N LEU A 131 -1.33 12.12 -18.93
CA LEU A 131 -0.07 11.54 -19.40
C LEU A 131 0.79 12.56 -20.18
N GLY A 132 0.34 13.82 -20.28
CA GLY A 132 0.94 14.89 -21.05
C GLY A 132 2.18 15.50 -20.39
N VAL A 133 3.27 15.55 -21.17
CA VAL A 133 4.66 15.94 -20.86
C VAL A 133 4.83 17.22 -20.00
N PHE A 134 3.82 18.09 -19.92
CA PHE A 134 3.90 19.43 -19.32
C PHE A 134 3.07 19.65 -18.05
N ALA A 135 2.19 18.72 -17.64
CA ALA A 135 1.40 18.82 -16.42
C ALA A 135 1.21 17.43 -15.79
N ARG A 136 2.32 16.83 -15.32
CA ARG A 136 2.25 15.56 -14.60
C ARG A 136 1.42 15.73 -13.32
N ALA A 137 0.61 14.72 -12.99
CA ALA A 137 -0.18 14.61 -11.76
C ALA A 137 -1.49 15.44 -11.68
N ASN A 138 -2.16 15.68 -12.81
CA ASN A 138 -3.59 16.04 -12.81
C ASN A 138 -4.45 14.90 -13.38
N VAL A 139 -5.76 14.95 -13.11
CA VAL A 139 -6.76 14.06 -13.70
C VAL A 139 -7.79 14.88 -14.48
N TRP A 140 -8.22 14.34 -15.62
CA TRP A 140 -9.17 14.98 -16.52
C TRP A 140 -10.33 14.05 -16.82
N VAL A 141 -11.46 14.61 -17.23
CA VAL A 141 -12.55 13.83 -17.80
C VAL A 141 -12.39 13.83 -19.31
N ARG A 142 -12.15 12.68 -19.93
CA ARG A 142 -11.87 12.59 -21.38
C ARG A 142 -12.42 11.30 -21.96
N PRO A 143 -12.33 11.08 -23.29
CA PRO A 143 -12.69 9.79 -23.86
C PRO A 143 -11.97 8.65 -23.14
N CYS A 144 -12.70 7.60 -22.81
CA CYS A 144 -12.20 6.46 -22.06
C CYS A 144 -11.12 5.72 -22.87
N THR A 145 -9.93 5.55 -22.29
CA THR A 145 -8.80 4.88 -22.96
C THR A 145 -8.49 3.49 -22.41
N GLY A 146 -9.19 3.07 -21.36
CA GLY A 146 -9.14 1.71 -20.82
C GLY A 146 -8.10 1.46 -19.73
N GLY A 147 -7.34 2.48 -19.32
CA GLY A 147 -6.32 2.37 -18.27
C GLY A 147 -5.05 1.63 -18.67
#